data_AF-A0A914D056-F1
#
_entry.id   AF-A0A914D056-F1
#
_cell.length_a   1.000
_cell.length_b   1.000
_cell.length_c   1.000
_cell.angle_alpha   90.00
_cell.angle_beta   90.00
_cell.angle_gamma   90.00
#
_symmetry.space_group_name_H-M   'P 1'
#
loop_
_entity.id
_entity.type
_entity.pdbx_description
1 polymer ?
#
loop_
_entity_poly.entity_id
_entity_poly.type
_entity_poly.pdbx_seq_one_letter_code
_entity_poly.pdbx_strand_id
1 'polypeptide(L)'
;MFLGGDIRFSQTPTVLFKNCTWTAPNTSALYCKGIENWKGPGGEYSIFLSLTCFVVTFFFLTALASTLPIPAGIFGPSFVLGGAMGRIIGEFVAVLYPDGIRGPDELQIYPGVYAVV
;
A
#
# COMPACT_ATOMS: atom_id res chain seq x y z
N MET A 1 -4.29 -10.33 11.57
CA MET A 1 -3.00 -9.64 11.81
C MET A 1 -3.09 -8.26 11.17
N PHE A 2 -2.63 -7.21 11.85
CA PHE A 2 -2.69 -5.82 11.36
C PHE A 2 -1.31 -5.38 10.83
N LEU A 3 -1.27 -4.40 9.91
CA LEU A 3 -0.06 -3.82 9.31
C LEU A 3 0.85 -4.75 8.50
N GLY A 4 0.39 -5.95 8.11
CA GLY A 4 1.29 -6.87 7.40
C GLY A 4 2.52 -7.28 8.23
N GLY A 5 2.42 -7.41 9.55
CA GLY A 5 3.58 -7.69 10.40
C GLY A 5 4.36 -8.99 10.14
N ASP A 6 3.92 -9.83 9.20
CA ASP A 6 4.57 -11.09 8.80
C ASP A 6 5.43 -10.96 7.52
N ILE A 7 5.39 -9.79 6.84
CA ILE A 7 6.18 -9.58 5.62
C ILE A 7 7.54 -8.95 5.92
N ARG A 8 8.59 -9.51 5.31
CA ARG A 8 9.95 -8.97 5.38
C ARG A 8 9.99 -7.59 4.71
N PHE A 9 10.83 -6.70 5.22
CA PHE A 9 11.03 -5.35 4.67
C PHE A 9 11.27 -5.32 3.15
N SER A 10 12.05 -6.26 2.62
CA SER A 10 12.32 -6.38 1.19
C SER A 10 11.11 -6.82 0.34
N GLN A 11 10.10 -7.43 0.96
CA GLN A 11 8.88 -7.90 0.30
C GLN A 11 7.71 -6.90 0.43
N THR A 12 7.78 -5.95 1.35
CA THR A 12 6.82 -4.85 1.48
C THR A 12 6.63 -4.04 0.19
N PRO A 13 7.68 -3.57 -0.50
CA PRO A 13 7.51 -2.79 -1.73
C PRO A 13 6.88 -3.62 -2.86
N THR A 14 7.19 -4.91 -2.97
CA THR A 14 6.60 -5.76 -4.02
C THR A 14 5.11 -5.99 -3.82
N VAL A 15 4.62 -5.95 -2.58
CA VAL A 15 3.20 -5.97 -2.25
C VAL A 15 2.55 -4.62 -2.56
N LEU A 16 3.23 -3.50 -2.26
CA LEU A 16 2.76 -2.14 -2.55
C LEU A 16 2.75 -1.80 -4.05
N PHE A 17 3.60 -2.41 -4.87
CA PHE A 17 3.65 -2.12 -6.31
C PHE A 17 2.78 -3.04 -7.16
N LYS A 18 1.93 -3.87 -6.55
CA LYS A 18 1.03 -4.75 -7.31
C LYS A 18 0.00 -3.93 -8.12
N ASN A 19 -0.12 -4.20 -9.42
CA ASN A 19 -1.10 -3.54 -10.30
C ASN A 19 -2.53 -4.07 -10.13
N CYS A 20 -3.01 -4.18 -8.90
CA CYS A 20 -4.39 -4.54 -8.59
C CYS A 20 -4.91 -3.64 -7.47
N THR A 21 -6.22 -3.54 -7.31
CA THR A 21 -6.88 -2.57 -6.43
C THR A 21 -7.32 -3.25 -5.15
N TRP A 22 -6.93 -2.72 -3.99
CA TRP A 22 -7.23 -3.31 -2.69
C TRP A 22 -8.65 -2.97 -2.22
N THR A 23 -9.22 -1.89 -2.74
CA THR A 23 -10.62 -1.47 -2.54
C THR A 23 -11.62 -2.19 -3.44
N ALA A 24 -11.17 -2.93 -4.47
CA ALA A 24 -12.06 -3.63 -5.40
C ALA A 24 -12.77 -4.84 -4.74
N PRO A 25 -14.02 -5.15 -5.13
CA PRO A 25 -14.73 -6.32 -4.63
C PRO A 25 -14.09 -7.62 -5.15
N ASN A 26 -14.19 -8.70 -4.36
CA ASN A 26 -13.58 -10.01 -4.63
C ASN A 26 -14.01 -10.66 -5.97
N THR A 27 -15.08 -10.16 -6.59
CA THR A 27 -15.63 -10.62 -7.86
C THR A 27 -15.02 -9.91 -9.08
N SER A 28 -14.24 -8.85 -8.89
CA SER A 28 -13.60 -8.11 -9.97
C SER A 28 -12.22 -8.71 -10.32
N ALA A 29 -11.89 -8.76 -11.60
CA ALA A 29 -10.57 -9.19 -12.10
C ALA A 29 -9.40 -8.33 -11.55
N LEU A 30 -9.71 -7.14 -11.03
CA LEU A 30 -8.78 -6.19 -10.42
C LEU A 30 -8.45 -6.48 -8.94
N TYR A 31 -9.02 -7.51 -8.33
CA TYR A 31 -8.79 -7.82 -6.91
C TYR A 31 -7.38 -8.41 -6.65
N CYS A 32 -6.68 -7.87 -5.66
CA CYS A 32 -5.37 -8.40 -5.25
C CYS A 32 -5.49 -9.64 -4.34
N LYS A 33 -4.92 -10.77 -4.75
CA LYS A 33 -4.71 -11.94 -3.89
C LYS A 33 -3.51 -11.72 -2.93
N GLY A 34 -3.66 -12.15 -1.67
CA GLY A 34 -2.61 -12.09 -0.64
C GLY A 34 -2.55 -10.78 0.17
N ILE A 35 -3.64 -10.01 0.22
CA ILE A 35 -3.77 -8.78 1.04
C ILE A 35 -4.54 -9.01 2.35
N GLU A 36 -4.80 -10.27 2.70
CA GLU A 36 -5.59 -10.64 3.88
C GLU A 36 -4.96 -10.12 5.18
N ASN A 37 -3.62 -10.03 5.21
CA ASN A 37 -2.85 -9.44 6.31
C ASN A 37 -2.99 -7.91 6.45
N TRP A 38 -3.50 -7.24 5.41
CA TRP A 38 -3.70 -5.78 5.39
C TRP A 38 -5.15 -5.39 5.66
N LYS A 39 -6.10 -6.24 5.26
CA LYS A 39 -7.55 -6.02 5.42
C LYS A 39 -8.10 -6.50 6.78
N GLY A 40 -7.30 -7.25 7.55
CA GLY A 40 -7.69 -7.83 8.83
C GLY A 40 -8.65 -9.03 8.68
N PRO A 41 -8.87 -9.81 9.75
CA PRO A 41 -9.81 -10.93 9.71
C PRO A 41 -11.23 -10.40 9.48
N GLY A 42 -11.90 -10.85 8.43
CA GLY A 42 -13.30 -10.49 8.13
C GLY A 42 -13.50 -9.31 7.16
N GLY A 43 -12.43 -8.61 6.75
CA GLY A 43 -12.54 -7.55 5.74
C GLY A 43 -13.28 -6.28 6.18
N GLU A 44 -13.54 -6.13 7.49
CA GLU A 44 -14.29 -5.00 8.08
C GLU A 44 -13.45 -3.73 8.27
N TYR A 45 -12.12 -3.81 8.16
CA TYR A 45 -11.24 -2.67 8.37
C TYR A 45 -10.97 -1.90 7.07
N SER A 46 -11.12 -0.58 7.13
CA SER A 46 -10.79 0.30 6.01
C SER A 46 -9.32 0.15 5.65
N ILE A 47 -9.05 -0.23 4.40
CA ILE A 47 -7.69 -0.42 3.89
C ILE A 47 -6.86 0.87 4.07
N PHE A 48 -7.48 2.03 3.90
CA PHE A 48 -6.90 3.35 4.16
C PHE A 48 -6.36 3.51 5.57
N LEU A 49 -7.08 3.00 6.59
CA LEU A 49 -6.65 3.08 7.98
C LEU A 49 -5.41 2.20 8.22
N SER A 50 -5.39 0.99 7.67
CA SER A 50 -4.26 0.05 7.77
C SER A 50 -3.00 0.63 7.13
N LEU A 51 -3.09 1.20 5.92
CA LEU A 51 -1.95 1.86 5.27
C LEU A 51 -1.50 3.12 6.01
N THR A 52 -2.44 3.94 6.50
CA THR A 52 -2.09 5.17 7.24
C THR A 52 -1.36 4.82 8.53
N CYS A 53 -1.87 3.83 9.27
CA CYS A 53 -1.22 3.34 10.49
C CYS A 53 0.18 2.76 10.18
N PHE A 54 0.33 2.06 9.05
CA PHE A 54 1.63 1.60 8.57
C PHE A 54 2.59 2.77 8.32
N VAL A 55 2.19 3.78 7.54
CA VAL A 55 3.01 4.98 7.27
C VAL A 55 3.45 5.67 8.57
N VAL A 56 2.52 5.91 9.49
CA VAL A 56 2.80 6.58 10.77
C VAL A 56 3.79 5.76 11.61
N THR A 57 3.51 4.48 11.80
CA THR A 57 4.35 3.58 12.61
C THR A 57 5.73 3.46 11.99
N PHE A 58 5.81 3.22 10.68
CA PHE A 58 7.07 3.03 9.97
C PHE A 58 7.91 4.31 9.93
N PHE A 59 7.27 5.48 9.87
CA PHE A 59 7.94 6.77 9.99
C PHE A 59 8.63 6.94 11.34
N PHE A 60 7.92 6.69 12.45
CA PHE A 60 8.52 6.77 13.79
C PHE A 60 9.61 5.72 13.99
N LEU A 61 9.41 4.48 13.52
CA LEU A 61 10.44 3.43 13.59
C LEU A 61 11.69 3.82 12.79
N THR A 62 11.53 4.43 11.62
CA THR A 62 12.66 4.90 10.80
C THR A 62 13.40 6.04 11.49
N ALA A 63 12.68 6.99 12.08
CA ALA A 63 13.28 8.08 12.86
C ALA A 63 14.06 7.54 14.06
N LEU A 64 13.48 6.63 14.84
CA LEU A 64 14.16 5.97 15.96
C LEU A 64 15.39 5.17 15.49
N ALA A 65 15.26 4.39 14.41
CA ALA A 65 16.37 3.62 13.86
C ALA A 65 17.54 4.51 13.40
N SER A 66 17.27 5.73 12.92
CA SER A 66 18.31 6.69 12.53
C SER A 66 19.11 7.26 13.71
N THR A 67 18.57 7.17 14.93
CA THR A 67 19.27 7.64 16.15
C THR A 67 20.21 6.59 16.75
N LEU A 68 20.11 5.33 16.31
CA LEU A 68 20.99 4.26 16.78
C LEU A 68 22.35 4.36 16.07
N PRO A 69 23.48 4.12 16.76
CA PRO A 69 24.81 4.15 16.17
C PRO A 69 25.10 2.86 15.39
N ILE A 70 24.26 2.56 14.39
CA ILE A 70 24.36 1.40 13.51
C ILE A 70 24.54 1.92 12.08
N PRO A 71 25.54 1.43 11.32
CA PRO A 71 25.68 1.79 9.91
C PRO A 71 24.51 1.19 9.11
N ALA A 72 23.42 1.94 9.00
CA ALA A 72 22.21 1.58 8.26
C ALA A 72 21.85 2.70 7.26
N GLY A 73 21.53 2.32 6.04
CA GLY A 73 21.10 3.28 5.01
C GLY A 73 19.64 3.72 5.22
N ILE A 74 19.39 5.03 5.23
CA ILE A 74 18.03 5.61 5.38
C ILE A 74 17.18 5.53 4.11
N PHE A 75 17.82 5.34 2.94
CA PHE A 75 17.15 5.37 1.64
C PHE A 75 16.08 4.28 1.48
N GLY A 76 16.37 3.05 1.92
CA GLY A 76 15.41 1.94 1.81
C GLY A 76 14.10 2.23 2.54
N PRO A 77 14.13 2.52 3.85
CA PRO A 77 12.92 2.82 4.61
C PRO A 77 12.12 4.01 4.07
N SER A 78 12.81 5.08 3.64
CA SER A 78 12.17 6.24 3.01
C SER A 78 11.48 5.88 1.68
N PHE A 79 12.08 5.01 0.87
CA PHE A 79 11.48 4.55 -0.38
C PHE A 79 10.19 3.76 -0.14
N VAL A 80 10.17 2.86 0.85
CA VAL A 80 8.96 2.11 1.21
C VAL A 80 7.87 3.04 1.77
N LEU A 81 8.26 4.06 2.53
CA LEU A 81 7.32 5.06 3.04
C LEU A 81 6.66 5.86 1.90
N GLY A 82 7.46 6.33 0.94
CA GLY A 82 6.97 7.02 -0.26
C GLY A 82 6.00 6.16 -1.05
N GLY A 83 6.37 4.89 -1.29
CA GLY A 83 5.48 3.99 -2.03
C GLY A 83 4.19 3.64 -1.29
N ALA A 84 4.23 3.57 0.04
CA ALA A 84 3.02 3.41 0.84
C ALA A 84 2.10 4.64 0.73
N MET A 85 2.63 5.86 0.73
CA MET A 85 1.85 7.09 0.52
C MET A 85 1.27 7.17 -0.90
N GLY A 86 2.08 6.86 -1.92
CA GLY A 86 1.64 6.83 -3.31
C GLY A 86 0.52 5.80 -3.54
N ARG A 87 0.60 4.64 -2.88
CA ARG A 87 -0.47 3.64 -2.85
C ARG A 87 -1.78 4.17 -2.28
N ILE A 88 -1.74 4.88 -1.15
CA ILE A 88 -2.93 5.48 -0.52
C ILE A 88 -3.63 6.42 -1.51
N ILE A 89 -2.85 7.28 -2.18
CA ILE A 89 -3.36 8.23 -3.18
C ILE A 89 -3.95 7.45 -4.37
N GLY A 90 -3.26 6.42 -4.86
CA GLY A 90 -3.75 5.58 -5.96
C GLY A 90 -5.08 4.89 -5.64
N GLU A 91 -5.23 4.33 -4.44
CA GLU A 91 -6.49 3.71 -4.00
C GLU A 91 -7.59 4.77 -3.82
N PHE A 92 -7.25 5.98 -3.37
CA PHE A 92 -8.21 7.09 -3.28
C PHE A 92 -8.73 7.51 -4.66
N VAL A 93 -7.82 7.64 -5.65
CA VAL A 93 -8.18 7.94 -7.04
C VAL A 93 -9.01 6.81 -7.66
N ALA A 94 -8.70 5.54 -7.34
CA ALA A 94 -9.48 4.39 -7.79
C ALA A 94 -10.92 4.39 -7.22
N VAL A 95 -11.11 4.87 -5.99
CA VAL A 95 -12.45 5.04 -5.39
C VAL A 95 -13.21 6.21 -6.02
N LEU A 96 -12.53 7.31 -6.36
CA LEU A 96 -13.16 8.48 -6.98
C LEU A 96 -13.63 8.22 -8.41
N TYR A 97 -12.90 7.40 -9.17
CA TYR A 97 -13.17 7.12 -10.58
C TYR A 97 -13.28 5.60 -10.82
N PRO A 98 -14.36 4.95 -10.35
CA PRO A 98 -14.50 3.49 -10.45
C PRO A 98 -14.58 2.97 -11.88
N ASP A 99 -15.13 3.78 -12.81
CA ASP A 99 -15.33 3.42 -14.22
C ASP A 99 -14.15 3.80 -15.14
N GLY A 100 -13.05 4.34 -14.57
CA GLY A 100 -11.89 4.78 -15.33
C GLY A 100 -12.01 6.20 -15.92
N ILE A 101 -10.87 6.77 -16.34
CA ILE A 101 -10.77 8.19 -16.76
C ILE A 101 -11.30 8.43 -18.18
N ARG A 102 -11.39 7.40 -19.04
CA ARG A 102 -11.73 7.53 -20.48
C ARG A 102 -12.89 6.66 -20.98
N GLY A 103 -13.79 6.23 -20.09
CA GLY A 103 -14.94 5.39 -20.43
C GLY A 103 -14.77 3.94 -19.94
N PRO A 104 -15.84 3.11 -20.06
CA PRO A 104 -15.84 1.76 -19.51
C PRO A 104 -14.71 0.92 -20.13
N ASP A 105 -13.84 0.39 -19.28
CA ASP A 105 -12.73 -0.53 -19.56
C ASP A 105 -11.48 -0.02 -20.31
N GLU A 106 -11.38 1.24 -20.76
CA GLU A 106 -10.23 1.65 -21.57
C GLU A 106 -9.04 2.24 -20.77
N LEU A 107 -9.29 2.85 -19.59
CA LEU A 107 -8.24 3.34 -18.69
C LEU A 107 -8.57 3.07 -17.23
N GLN A 108 -8.29 1.83 -16.81
CA GLN A 108 -8.41 1.43 -15.42
C GLN A 108 -7.26 2.01 -14.58
N ILE A 109 -7.58 2.50 -13.39
CA ILE A 109 -6.61 3.12 -12.48
C ILE A 109 -5.85 2.03 -11.75
N TYR A 110 -4.53 1.97 -11.99
CA TYR A 110 -3.65 1.03 -11.30
C TYR A 110 -2.96 1.74 -10.12
N PRO A 111 -3.41 1.51 -8.87
CA PRO A 111 -2.82 2.15 -7.69
C PRO A 111 -1.36 1.75 -7.46
N GLY A 112 -0.90 0.65 -8.07
CA GLY A 112 0.50 0.23 -8.07
C GLY A 112 1.44 1.22 -8.77
N VAL A 113 0.97 1.91 -9.83
CA VAL A 113 1.79 2.90 -10.55
C VAL A 113 2.00 4.14 -9.68
N TYR A 114 0.94 4.58 -8.98
CA TYR A 114 1.03 5.70 -8.04
C TYR A 114 1.94 5.41 -6.84
N ALA A 115 2.14 4.14 -6.49
CA ALA A 115 3.07 3.74 -5.44
C ALA A 115 4.55 3.80 -5.88
N VAL A 116 4.85 3.82 -7.18
CA VAL A 116 6.25 3.84 -7.67
C VAL A 116 6.81 5.26 -7.80
N VAL A 117 5.94 6.23 -8.03
CA VAL A 117 6.26 7.66 -8.22
C VAL A 117 6.44 8.35 -6.87
#